data_AF-A0A5E4CHN9-F1
#
_entry.id   AF-A0A5E4CHN9-F1
#
_cell.length_a   1.000
_cell.length_b   1.000
_cell.length_c   1.000
_cell.angle_alpha   90.00
_cell.angle_beta   90.00
_cell.angle_gamma   90.00
#
_symmetry.space_group_name_H-M   'P 1'
#
loop_
_entity.id
_entity.type
_entity.pdbx_description
1 polymer ?
#
loop_
_entity_poly.entity_id
_entity_poly.type
_entity_poly.pdbx_seq_one_letter_code
_entity_poly.pdbx_strand_id
1 'polypeptide(L)'
;MRPPPRTAFGFLLLLLLPPAPDAARKLTPCQQCRALVDKFNQGMANTAKKNFGGGNTAWEEKTLSKYEFSEIRLLEILEGLCESSDFECNQMVEQQEERLEAWWLQLKKKYPDLFEWFCVQTLKVCCSPGTYGPDCSACQGGSKRPCSGNGHCNGDGSRQGDGSCQCHIGYQGPLCKDCVSSYFSSLRNETHNICTACDESCKTCSGPTNRDCLECEEGWARVEDTCLDVDECAAETPPCSETQYCENVNGSYTCEGLAWAHRPLWAGGLLDLRSTGHLWLCHRPCSSSLGSMLPTRASHEGLGARPSPHSLEPSGVFLTLTYLGCRCRSSF
;
A
#
# COMPACT_ATOMS: atom_id res chain seq x y z
N MET A 1 -37.01 15.87 63.33
CA MET A 1 -36.64 15.06 62.15
C MET A 1 -36.35 16.03 61.00
N ARG A 2 -35.09 16.17 60.61
CA ARG A 2 -34.68 16.96 59.42
C ARG A 2 -34.82 16.06 58.19
N PRO A 3 -35.40 16.52 57.06
CA PRO A 3 -35.39 15.74 55.82
C PRO A 3 -33.97 15.72 55.21
N PRO A 4 -33.60 14.65 54.48
CA PRO A 4 -32.27 14.53 53.85
C PRO A 4 -32.15 15.42 52.59
N PRO A 5 -30.92 15.74 52.15
CA PRO A 5 -30.68 16.63 51.03
C PRO A 5 -30.98 15.94 49.69
N ARG A 6 -31.49 16.72 48.73
CA ARG A 6 -31.70 16.31 47.34
C ARG A 6 -30.35 16.08 46.66
N THR A 7 -30.06 14.85 46.26
CA THR A 7 -28.94 14.50 45.39
C THR A 7 -29.20 15.04 43.99
N ALA A 8 -28.43 16.05 43.56
CA ALA A 8 -28.41 16.53 42.19
C ALA A 8 -27.56 15.57 41.35
N PHE A 9 -28.20 14.78 40.48
CA PHE A 9 -27.50 14.04 39.43
C PHE A 9 -27.03 15.04 38.37
N GLY A 10 -25.75 15.42 38.43
CA GLY A 10 -25.09 16.13 37.34
C GLY A 10 -24.85 15.19 36.18
N PHE A 11 -25.62 15.34 35.11
CA PHE A 11 -25.32 14.73 33.81
C PHE A 11 -24.03 15.36 33.27
N LEU A 12 -22.89 14.66 33.40
CA LEU A 12 -21.67 15.00 32.69
C LEU A 12 -21.82 14.48 31.25
N LEU A 13 -22.44 15.30 30.40
CA LEU A 13 -22.45 15.09 28.96
C LEU A 13 -21.02 15.33 28.46
N LEU A 14 -20.21 14.28 28.31
CA LEU A 14 -18.98 14.34 27.53
C LEU A 14 -19.37 14.65 26.08
N LEU A 15 -19.32 15.93 25.72
CA LEU A 15 -19.30 16.36 24.32
C LEU A 15 -18.00 15.81 23.70
N LEU A 16 -18.11 14.66 23.05
CA LEU A 16 -17.14 14.22 22.06
C LEU A 16 -17.18 15.25 20.93
N LEU A 17 -16.30 16.24 20.99
CA LEU A 17 -16.00 17.10 19.86
C LEU A 17 -15.52 16.18 18.72
N PRO A 18 -16.17 16.22 17.53
CA PRO A 18 -15.62 15.53 16.38
C PRO A 18 -14.22 16.10 16.07
N PRO A 19 -13.28 15.28 15.56
CA PRO A 19 -11.99 15.78 15.12
C PRO A 19 -12.22 16.90 14.10
N ALA A 20 -11.49 18.00 14.27
CA ALA A 20 -11.55 19.13 13.34
C ALA A 20 -11.30 18.61 11.91
N PRO A 21 -12.07 19.08 10.91
CA PRO A 21 -11.76 18.77 9.52
C PRO A 21 -10.35 19.27 9.23
N ASP A 22 -9.55 18.43 8.57
CA ASP A 22 -8.19 18.73 8.16
C ASP A 22 -8.12 20.17 7.64
N ALA A 23 -7.43 21.03 8.38
CA ALA A 23 -7.17 22.39 7.94
C ALA A 23 -6.45 22.27 6.59
N ALA A 24 -7.12 22.68 5.50
CA ALA A 24 -6.57 22.69 4.17
C ALA A 24 -5.18 23.34 4.24
N ARG A 25 -4.15 22.50 4.08
CA ARG A 25 -2.77 22.91 4.35
C ARG A 25 -2.39 23.91 3.26
N LYS A 26 -2.27 25.19 3.63
CA LYS A 26 -1.91 26.26 2.70
C LYS A 26 -0.60 25.89 1.98
N LEU A 27 -0.59 25.98 0.65
CA LEU A 27 0.62 25.74 -0.13
C LEU A 27 1.71 26.76 0.24
N THR A 28 2.96 26.32 0.22
CA THR A 28 4.11 27.22 0.40
C THR A 28 4.29 28.12 -0.84
N PRO A 29 4.95 29.28 -0.70
CA PRO A 29 5.23 30.17 -1.84
C PRO A 29 5.97 29.47 -2.99
N CYS A 30 6.89 28.55 -2.68
CA CYS A 30 7.58 27.78 -3.71
C CYS A 30 6.63 26.82 -4.44
N GLN A 31 5.77 26.12 -3.71
CA GLN A 31 4.80 25.20 -4.32
C GLN A 31 3.80 25.94 -5.21
N GLN A 32 3.35 27.12 -4.79
CA GLN A 32 2.50 27.99 -5.61
C GLN A 32 3.21 28.42 -6.90
N CYS A 33 4.47 28.89 -6.80
CA CYS A 33 5.24 29.29 -7.97
C CYS A 33 5.49 28.11 -8.92
N ARG A 34 5.83 26.93 -8.38
CA ARG A 34 6.03 25.72 -9.17
C ARG A 34 4.75 25.32 -9.91
N ALA A 35 3.62 25.26 -9.20
CA ALA A 35 2.34 24.94 -9.79
C ALA A 35 1.95 25.93 -10.91
N LEU A 36 2.21 27.23 -10.71
CA LEU A 36 1.99 28.25 -11.72
C LEU A 36 2.84 28.01 -12.98
N VAL A 37 4.15 27.77 -12.80
CA VAL A 37 5.06 27.51 -13.92
C VAL A 37 4.72 26.20 -14.64
N ASP A 38 4.33 25.16 -13.92
CA ASP A 38 3.89 23.89 -14.52
C ASP A 38 2.65 24.09 -15.41
N LYS A 39 1.66 24.84 -14.92
CA LYS A 39 0.48 25.22 -15.72
C LYS A 39 0.84 26.12 -16.90
N PHE A 40 1.78 27.04 -16.74
CA PHE A 40 2.26 27.87 -17.84
C PHE A 40 2.94 27.03 -18.93
N ASN A 41 3.82 26.10 -18.55
CA ASN A 41 4.46 25.16 -19.46
C ASN A 41 3.43 24.26 -20.16
N GLN A 42 2.40 23.82 -19.43
CA GLN A 42 1.28 23.08 -20.00
C GLN A 42 0.50 23.94 -21.00
N GLY A 43 0.20 25.20 -20.69
CA GLY A 43 -0.44 26.16 -21.59
C GLY A 43 0.38 26.39 -22.86
N MET A 44 1.70 26.51 -22.74
CA MET A 44 2.60 26.55 -23.90
C MET A 44 2.45 25.30 -24.77
N ALA A 45 2.45 24.11 -24.18
CA ALA A 45 2.29 22.86 -24.92
C ALA A 45 0.92 22.78 -25.61
N ASN A 46 -0.14 23.14 -24.91
CA ASN A 46 -1.52 23.10 -25.41
C ASN A 46 -1.75 24.06 -26.59
N THR A 47 -1.10 25.22 -26.58
CA THR A 47 -1.21 26.24 -27.64
C THR A 47 -0.19 26.05 -28.76
N ALA A 48 0.75 25.11 -28.65
CA ALA A 48 1.87 24.97 -29.59
C ALA A 48 1.45 24.71 -31.04
N LYS A 49 0.27 24.12 -31.27
CA LYS A 49 -0.26 23.81 -32.61
C LYS A 49 -1.37 24.76 -33.08
N LYS A 50 -1.67 25.80 -32.30
CA LYS A 50 -2.67 26.81 -32.67
C LYS A 50 -2.07 27.84 -33.64
N ASN A 51 -2.94 28.69 -34.17
CA ASN A 51 -2.62 29.81 -35.05
C ASN A 51 -3.56 30.98 -34.70
N PHE A 52 -3.44 32.11 -35.41
CA PHE A 52 -4.27 33.29 -35.17
C PHE A 52 -5.77 33.09 -35.48
N GLY A 53 -6.17 31.92 -36.01
CA GLY A 53 -7.55 31.58 -36.28
C GLY A 53 -8.08 32.03 -37.65
N GLY A 54 -7.24 32.61 -38.52
CA GLY A 54 -7.61 32.98 -39.88
C GLY A 54 -7.14 31.97 -40.92
N GLY A 55 -7.98 31.71 -41.92
CA GLY A 55 -7.86 30.56 -42.84
C GLY A 55 -6.61 30.52 -43.73
N ASN A 56 -5.72 31.52 -43.70
CA ASN A 56 -4.51 31.58 -44.52
C ASN A 56 -3.25 31.83 -43.67
N THR A 57 -2.80 30.80 -42.95
CA THR A 57 -1.61 30.85 -42.06
C THR A 57 -0.32 31.31 -42.76
N ALA A 58 -0.12 30.97 -44.03
CA ALA A 58 1.07 31.38 -44.79
C ALA A 58 1.12 32.89 -45.12
N TRP A 59 -0.04 33.54 -45.27
CA TRP A 59 -0.13 34.99 -45.43
C TRP A 59 0.04 35.70 -44.08
N GLU A 60 -0.55 35.13 -43.03
CA GLU A 60 -0.46 35.64 -41.66
C GLU A 60 0.98 35.62 -41.15
N GLU A 61 1.72 34.52 -41.30
CA GLU A 61 3.12 34.44 -40.84
C GLU A 61 4.08 35.37 -41.60
N LYS A 62 3.72 35.79 -42.82
CA LYS A 62 4.53 36.72 -43.63
C LYS A 62 4.22 38.19 -43.31
N THR A 63 3.03 38.46 -42.80
CA THR A 63 2.51 39.81 -42.56
C THR A 63 2.46 40.17 -41.08
N LEU A 64 2.36 39.16 -40.21
CA LEU A 64 2.37 39.24 -38.74
C LEU A 64 3.59 38.48 -38.20
N SER A 65 3.99 38.79 -36.97
CA SER A 65 4.95 37.96 -36.22
C SER A 65 4.39 36.54 -36.01
N LYS A 66 5.27 35.55 -35.82
CA LYS A 66 4.86 34.16 -35.59
C LYS A 66 3.93 34.04 -34.38
N TYR A 67 2.82 33.31 -34.52
CA TYR A 67 1.90 33.00 -33.42
C TYR A 67 2.64 32.43 -32.21
N GLU A 68 3.68 31.61 -32.45
CA GLU A 68 4.52 30.98 -31.44
C GLU A 68 5.06 31.94 -30.37
N PHE A 69 5.38 33.19 -30.73
CA PHE A 69 5.93 34.20 -29.81
C PHE A 69 5.05 35.45 -29.72
N SER A 70 3.76 35.33 -30.09
CA SER A 70 2.85 36.46 -30.09
C SER A 70 2.30 36.75 -28.68
N GLU A 71 1.89 38.00 -28.46
CA GLU A 71 1.19 38.45 -27.25
C GLU A 71 -0.18 37.78 -27.11
N ILE A 72 -0.87 37.52 -28.24
CA ILE A 72 -2.15 36.81 -28.27
C ILE A 72 -2.00 35.40 -27.68
N ARG A 73 -0.95 34.66 -28.08
CA ARG A 73 -0.68 33.34 -27.52
C ARG A 73 -0.37 33.41 -26.02
N LEU A 74 0.31 34.46 -25.56
CA LEU A 74 0.58 34.66 -24.14
C LEU A 74 -0.72 34.86 -23.35
N LEU A 75 -1.62 35.73 -23.83
CA LEU A 75 -2.91 35.97 -23.17
C LEU A 75 -3.75 34.68 -23.06
N GLU A 76 -3.83 33.88 -24.13
CA GLU A 76 -4.50 32.57 -24.09
C GLU A 76 -3.91 31.64 -23.01
N ILE A 77 -2.60 31.71 -22.78
CA ILE A 77 -1.92 30.92 -21.74
C ILE A 77 -2.27 31.48 -20.35
N LEU A 78 -2.16 32.81 -20.16
CA LEU A 78 -2.41 33.49 -18.90
C LEU A 78 -3.84 33.26 -18.39
N GLU A 79 -4.83 33.32 -19.28
CA GLU A 79 -6.25 33.06 -18.96
C GLU A 79 -6.48 31.63 -18.44
N GLY A 80 -5.63 30.67 -18.83
CA GLY A 80 -5.73 29.26 -18.44
C GLY A 80 -4.92 28.87 -17.20
N LEU A 81 -4.19 29.80 -16.57
CA LEU A 81 -3.29 29.47 -15.45
C LEU A 81 -4.01 29.21 -14.14
N CYS A 82 -5.03 29.99 -13.82
CA CYS A 82 -5.69 29.94 -12.52
C CYS A 82 -7.19 29.70 -12.69
N GLU A 83 -7.76 28.87 -11.83
CA GLU A 83 -9.21 28.80 -11.70
C GLU A 83 -9.71 30.05 -10.96
N SER A 84 -10.93 30.51 -11.23
CA SER A 84 -11.48 31.71 -10.59
C SER A 84 -11.62 31.60 -9.07
N SER A 85 -11.66 30.38 -8.55
CA SER A 85 -11.71 30.06 -7.11
C SER A 85 -10.33 30.09 -6.42
N ASP A 86 -9.23 30.05 -7.19
CA ASP A 86 -7.86 29.96 -6.66
C ASP A 86 -7.29 31.37 -6.42
N PHE A 87 -7.69 32.00 -5.31
CA PHE A 87 -7.34 33.39 -4.99
C PHE A 87 -5.82 33.61 -4.95
N GLU A 88 -5.07 32.71 -4.33
CA GLU A 88 -3.61 32.81 -4.23
C GLU A 88 -2.92 32.72 -5.59
N CYS A 89 -3.38 31.85 -6.50
CA CYS A 89 -2.87 31.77 -7.86
C CYS A 89 -3.16 33.07 -8.64
N ASN A 90 -4.41 33.52 -8.63
CA ASN A 90 -4.81 34.75 -9.35
C ASN A 90 -4.01 35.95 -8.85
N GLN A 91 -3.88 36.11 -7.53
CA GLN A 91 -3.08 37.18 -6.94
C GLN A 91 -1.61 37.13 -7.38
N MET A 92 -1.02 35.93 -7.49
CA MET A 92 0.36 35.79 -7.97
C MET A 92 0.49 36.16 -9.45
N VAL A 93 -0.44 35.74 -10.30
CA VAL A 93 -0.44 36.09 -11.73
C VAL A 93 -0.54 37.60 -11.90
N GLU A 94 -1.51 38.25 -11.24
CA GLU A 94 -1.69 39.70 -11.29
C GLU A 94 -0.42 40.46 -10.89
N GLN A 95 0.27 40.01 -9.83
CA GLN A 95 1.49 40.68 -9.36
C GLN A 95 2.71 40.46 -10.26
N GLN A 96 2.73 39.38 -11.04
CA GLN A 96 3.91 38.96 -11.79
C GLN A 96 3.71 38.97 -13.32
N GLU A 97 2.56 39.45 -13.81
CA GLU A 97 2.20 39.52 -15.22
C GLU A 97 3.28 40.21 -16.05
N GLU A 98 3.74 41.40 -15.63
CA GLU A 98 4.80 42.16 -16.30
C GLU A 98 6.09 41.33 -16.46
N ARG A 99 6.44 40.52 -15.46
CA ARG A 99 7.64 39.67 -15.51
C ARG A 99 7.46 38.50 -16.46
N LEU A 100 6.30 37.87 -16.44
CA LEU A 100 5.97 36.75 -17.33
C LEU A 100 5.94 37.21 -18.79
N GLU A 101 5.37 38.38 -19.05
CA GLU A 101 5.36 39.01 -20.38
C GLU A 101 6.78 39.36 -20.85
N ALA A 102 7.56 40.04 -20.01
CA ALA A 102 8.96 40.36 -20.32
C ALA A 102 9.78 39.10 -20.64
N TRP A 103 9.53 38.01 -19.91
CA TRP A 103 10.17 36.73 -20.20
C TRP A 103 9.74 36.16 -21.54
N TRP A 104 8.43 36.11 -21.79
CA TRP A 104 7.85 35.56 -23.01
C TRP A 104 8.38 36.26 -24.27
N LEU A 105 8.36 37.59 -24.25
CA LEU A 105 8.68 38.40 -25.43
C LEU A 105 10.19 38.56 -25.66
N GLN A 106 10.99 38.64 -24.59
CA GLN A 106 12.39 39.06 -24.71
C GLN A 106 13.42 38.07 -24.13
N LEU A 107 13.09 37.36 -23.05
CA LEU A 107 14.10 36.61 -22.28
C LEU A 107 14.09 35.10 -22.52
N LYS A 108 13.01 34.54 -23.06
CA LYS A 108 12.81 33.09 -23.27
C LYS A 108 13.96 32.42 -24.03
N LYS A 109 14.54 33.08 -25.03
CA LYS A 109 15.69 32.52 -25.79
C LYS A 109 16.97 32.44 -24.94
N LYS A 110 17.17 33.39 -24.03
CA LYS A 110 18.34 33.44 -23.14
C LYS A 110 18.15 32.55 -21.91
N TYR A 111 16.93 32.45 -21.41
CA TYR A 111 16.55 31.68 -20.24
C TYR A 111 15.36 30.76 -20.59
N PRO A 112 15.61 29.62 -21.25
CA PRO A 112 14.53 28.75 -21.72
C PRO A 112 13.78 28.03 -20.61
N ASP A 113 14.41 27.85 -19.44
CA ASP A 113 13.79 27.28 -18.25
C ASP A 113 13.09 28.38 -17.45
N LEU A 114 11.76 28.43 -17.58
CA LEU A 114 10.92 29.39 -16.87
C LEU A 114 11.00 29.20 -15.35
N PHE A 115 11.10 27.96 -14.85
CA PHE A 115 11.12 27.70 -13.41
C PHE A 115 12.40 28.25 -12.77
N GLU A 116 13.54 27.94 -13.38
CA GLU A 116 14.84 28.39 -12.90
C GLU A 116 14.95 29.93 -12.96
N TRP A 117 14.52 30.55 -14.05
CA TRP A 117 14.55 32.00 -14.16
C TRP A 117 13.54 32.69 -13.21
N PHE A 118 12.29 32.22 -13.18
CA PHE A 118 11.20 32.89 -12.47
C PHE A 118 11.19 32.55 -10.98
N CYS A 119 11.04 31.28 -10.62
CA CYS A 119 10.85 30.87 -9.23
C CYS A 119 12.16 30.87 -8.43
N VAL A 120 13.29 30.50 -9.06
CA VAL A 120 14.58 30.36 -8.37
C VAL A 120 15.36 31.67 -8.34
N GLN A 121 15.56 32.31 -9.50
CA GLN A 121 16.43 33.49 -9.62
C GLN A 121 15.69 34.81 -9.39
N THR A 122 14.49 34.96 -9.96
CA THR A 122 13.75 36.23 -9.95
C THR A 122 12.96 36.42 -8.65
N LEU A 123 12.11 35.46 -8.29
CA LEU A 123 11.29 35.53 -7.07
C LEU A 123 12.02 35.01 -5.83
N LYS A 124 13.05 34.18 -6.01
CA LYS A 124 13.84 33.56 -4.92
C LYS A 124 13.00 32.81 -3.88
N VAL A 125 11.86 32.27 -4.31
CA VAL A 125 10.97 31.48 -3.45
C VAL A 125 11.31 30.00 -3.48
N CYS A 126 11.92 29.50 -4.57
CA CYS A 126 12.29 28.10 -4.76
C CYS A 126 13.79 27.90 -4.94
N CYS A 127 14.28 26.73 -4.56
CA CYS A 127 15.63 26.26 -4.88
C CYS A 127 15.60 25.35 -6.12
N SER A 128 16.75 25.19 -6.78
CA SER A 128 16.90 24.18 -7.84
C SER A 128 16.82 22.76 -7.22
N PRO A 129 16.44 21.73 -8.00
CA PRO A 129 16.34 20.36 -7.50
C PRO A 129 17.63 19.86 -6.83
N GLY A 130 17.49 19.13 -5.72
CA GLY A 130 18.58 18.61 -4.91
C GLY A 130 19.23 19.63 -3.97
N THR A 131 18.60 20.79 -3.77
CA THR A 131 19.07 21.83 -2.84
C THR A 131 17.94 22.33 -1.95
N TYR A 132 18.27 22.84 -0.77
CA TYR A 132 17.30 23.18 0.26
C TYR A 132 17.71 24.39 1.12
N GLY A 133 16.77 24.91 1.90
CA GLY A 133 17.03 25.95 2.90
C GLY A 133 17.21 27.35 2.29
N PRO A 134 17.47 28.37 3.13
CA PRO A 134 17.46 29.77 2.70
C PRO A 134 18.51 30.08 1.62
N ASP A 135 19.65 29.38 1.66
CA ASP A 135 20.78 29.57 0.75
C ASP A 135 20.88 28.53 -0.37
N CYS A 136 19.91 27.61 -0.50
CA CYS A 136 19.97 26.47 -1.43
C CYS A 136 21.23 25.63 -1.29
N SER A 137 21.51 25.21 -0.07
CA SER A 137 22.58 24.24 0.21
C SER A 137 22.25 22.90 -0.44
N ALA A 138 23.26 22.18 -0.91
CA ALA A 138 23.06 20.86 -1.49
C ALA A 138 22.54 19.87 -0.43
N CYS A 139 21.53 19.08 -0.81
CA CYS A 139 21.05 17.96 -0.01
C CYS A 139 22.17 16.96 0.30
N GLN A 140 22.00 16.22 1.39
CA GLN A 140 22.89 15.11 1.72
C GLN A 140 22.95 14.10 0.55
N GLY A 141 24.16 13.69 0.14
CA GLY A 141 24.36 12.87 -1.06
C GLY A 141 24.53 13.66 -2.37
N GLY A 142 24.41 14.99 -2.31
CA GLY A 142 24.61 15.92 -3.43
C GLY A 142 23.32 16.26 -4.17
N SER A 143 23.36 17.30 -5.01
CA SER A 143 22.17 17.81 -5.70
C SER A 143 21.69 16.93 -6.84
N LYS A 144 22.58 16.18 -7.49
CA LYS A 144 22.21 15.30 -8.61
C LYS A 144 21.50 14.02 -8.16
N ARG A 145 21.84 13.51 -6.97
CA ARG A 145 21.32 12.24 -6.46
C ARG A 145 21.21 12.30 -4.93
N PRO A 146 20.32 13.14 -4.40
CA PRO A 146 20.13 13.31 -2.97
C PRO A 146 19.77 11.98 -2.31
N CYS A 147 20.21 11.77 -1.07
CA CYS A 147 19.96 10.57 -0.27
C CYS A 147 20.36 9.26 -0.99
N SER A 148 21.47 9.31 -1.74
CA SER A 148 21.96 8.22 -2.60
C SER A 148 20.95 7.72 -3.65
N GLY A 149 19.86 8.46 -3.88
CA GLY A 149 18.72 8.05 -4.72
C GLY A 149 17.73 7.11 -4.04
N ASN A 150 17.94 6.80 -2.76
CA ASN A 150 17.15 5.85 -1.97
C ASN A 150 16.39 6.54 -0.83
N GLY A 151 16.08 7.82 -1.00
CA GLY A 151 15.35 8.60 -0.01
C GLY A 151 14.92 9.97 -0.52
N HIS A 152 14.13 10.65 0.30
CA HIS A 152 13.66 12.00 0.06
C HIS A 152 14.41 13.00 0.92
N CYS A 153 14.94 14.05 0.30
CA CYS A 153 15.59 15.15 1.01
C CYS A 153 14.53 16.10 1.58
N ASN A 154 14.62 16.40 2.87
CA ASN A 154 13.77 17.37 3.52
C ASN A 154 14.06 18.78 2.98
N GLY A 155 13.05 19.41 2.39
CA GLY A 155 13.20 20.74 1.79
C GLY A 155 13.71 20.74 0.36
N ASP A 156 13.71 19.59 -0.32
CA ASP A 156 14.16 19.49 -1.71
C ASP A 156 13.48 20.52 -2.63
N GLY A 157 14.28 21.36 -3.27
CA GLY A 157 13.84 22.45 -4.15
C GLY A 157 13.13 23.61 -3.43
N SER A 158 13.18 23.66 -2.09
CA SER A 158 12.50 24.66 -1.27
C SER A 158 13.49 25.53 -0.51
N ARG A 159 13.10 26.77 -0.21
CA ARG A 159 13.83 27.65 0.73
C ARG A 159 13.69 27.24 2.21
N GLN A 160 12.96 26.16 2.46
CA GLN A 160 12.70 25.61 3.79
C GLN A 160 13.34 24.22 3.92
N GLY A 161 13.32 23.66 5.13
CA GLY A 161 13.81 22.33 5.42
C GLY A 161 15.25 22.29 5.95
N ASP A 162 15.65 21.11 6.41
CA ASP A 162 16.94 20.87 7.07
C ASP A 162 17.91 19.99 6.25
N GLY A 163 17.46 19.46 5.11
CA GLY A 163 18.27 18.64 4.20
C GLY A 163 18.48 17.21 4.65
N SER A 164 17.81 16.80 5.72
CA SER A 164 17.84 15.42 6.22
C SER A 164 17.21 14.46 5.23
N CYS A 165 17.68 13.22 5.23
CA CYS A 165 17.16 12.17 4.35
C CYS A 165 16.11 11.32 5.03
N GLN A 166 14.95 11.20 4.40
CA GLN A 166 13.89 10.25 4.74
C GLN A 166 14.02 9.04 3.80
N CYS A 167 14.53 7.93 4.32
CA CYS A 167 14.87 6.77 3.49
C CYS A 167 13.64 6.02 2.99
N HIS A 168 13.78 5.46 1.79
CA HIS A 168 12.82 4.49 1.26
C HIS A 168 12.87 3.19 2.07
N ILE A 169 11.80 2.40 1.97
CA ILE A 169 11.70 1.10 2.66
C ILE A 169 12.91 0.23 2.27
N GLY A 170 13.51 -0.40 3.28
CA GLY A 170 14.70 -1.26 3.11
C GLY A 170 16.04 -0.54 3.29
N TYR A 171 16.04 0.80 3.37
CA TYR A 171 17.24 1.62 3.50
C TYR A 171 17.30 2.36 4.83
N GLN A 172 18.51 2.61 5.31
CA GLN A 172 18.79 3.35 6.53
C GLN A 172 20.09 4.14 6.46
N GLY A 173 20.34 4.88 7.53
CA GLY A 173 21.49 5.76 7.69
C GLY A 173 21.26 7.16 7.11
N PRO A 174 22.19 8.10 7.36
CA PRO A 174 22.02 9.51 6.98
C PRO A 174 21.98 9.75 5.47
N LEU A 175 22.49 8.81 4.67
CA LEU A 175 22.50 8.88 3.21
C LEU A 175 21.62 7.83 2.53
N CYS A 176 20.84 7.06 3.30
CA CYS A 176 20.02 5.95 2.78
C CYS A 176 20.82 4.97 1.91
N LYS A 177 22.08 4.74 2.28
CA LYS A 177 23.01 3.87 1.53
C LYS A 177 23.03 2.45 2.08
N ASP A 178 22.70 2.29 3.35
CA ASP A 178 22.82 1.02 4.05
C ASP A 178 21.47 0.30 4.10
N CYS A 179 21.48 -1.03 4.09
CA CYS A 179 20.25 -1.80 4.21
C CYS A 179 19.84 -1.90 5.67
N VAL A 180 18.52 -1.91 5.93
CA VAL A 180 17.97 -2.31 7.24
C VAL A 180 18.19 -3.81 7.47
N SER A 181 18.05 -4.28 8.71
CA SER A 181 18.36 -5.67 9.09
C SER A 181 17.57 -6.73 8.30
N SER A 182 16.30 -6.48 7.99
CA SER A 182 15.43 -7.37 7.21
C SER A 182 15.64 -7.29 5.69
N TYR A 183 16.72 -6.62 5.24
CA TYR A 183 17.10 -6.49 3.85
C TYR A 183 18.59 -6.79 3.70
N PHE A 184 18.97 -7.43 2.59
CA PHE A 184 20.36 -7.68 2.25
C PHE A 184 20.79 -6.87 1.03
N SER A 185 22.10 -6.66 0.89
CA SER A 185 22.70 -5.99 -0.26
C SER A 185 22.82 -6.98 -1.42
N SER A 186 21.91 -6.88 -2.40
CA SER A 186 21.93 -7.75 -3.59
C SER A 186 22.96 -7.28 -4.61
N LEU A 187 23.13 -5.97 -4.74
CA LEU A 187 24.14 -5.35 -5.59
C LEU A 187 24.72 -4.12 -4.91
N ARG A 188 26.05 -4.04 -4.84
CA ARG A 188 26.77 -2.89 -4.26
C ARG A 188 27.86 -2.39 -5.18
N ASN A 189 27.66 -1.18 -5.68
CA ASN A 189 28.66 -0.39 -6.39
C ASN A 189 29.13 0.78 -5.50
N GLU A 190 30.11 1.55 -5.97
CA GLU A 190 30.61 2.74 -5.27
C GLU A 190 29.49 3.76 -4.97
N THR A 191 28.57 3.88 -5.92
CA THR A 191 27.50 4.87 -5.97
C THR A 191 26.13 4.32 -5.54
N HIS A 192 25.83 3.06 -5.75
CA HIS A 192 24.48 2.50 -5.54
C HIS A 192 24.57 1.22 -4.72
N ASN A 193 23.75 1.10 -3.69
CA ASN A 193 23.48 -0.15 -3.00
C ASN A 193 22.02 -0.48 -3.22
N ILE A 194 21.73 -1.70 -3.68
CA ILE A 194 20.38 -2.20 -3.89
C ILE A 194 20.06 -3.13 -2.71
N CYS A 195 19.10 -2.71 -1.89
CA CYS A 195 18.62 -3.48 -0.76
C CYS A 195 17.40 -4.29 -1.19
N THR A 196 17.47 -5.60 -0.99
CA THR A 196 16.40 -6.55 -1.31
C THR A 196 15.92 -7.19 -0.01
N ALA A 197 14.61 -7.36 0.13
CA ALA A 197 14.04 -7.95 1.34
C ALA A 197 14.56 -9.38 1.54
N CYS A 198 14.76 -9.74 2.80
CA CYS A 198 14.99 -11.12 3.19
C CYS A 198 13.74 -11.97 2.98
N ASP A 199 13.91 -13.29 3.01
CA ASP A 199 12.81 -14.22 3.20
C ASP A 199 12.11 -13.94 4.55
N GLU A 200 10.80 -14.18 4.64
CA GLU A 200 10.00 -13.93 5.85
C GLU A 200 10.47 -14.72 7.07
N SER A 201 11.15 -15.84 6.84
CA SER A 201 11.76 -16.67 7.88
C SER A 201 13.04 -16.09 8.48
N CYS A 202 13.61 -15.03 7.88
CA CYS A 202 14.87 -14.44 8.30
C CYS A 202 14.68 -13.10 9.01
N LYS A 203 15.29 -12.96 10.19
CA LYS A 203 15.47 -11.66 10.86
C LYS A 203 16.59 -10.84 10.23
N THR A 204 17.68 -11.51 9.85
CA THR A 204 18.76 -10.98 9.02
C THR A 204 19.21 -12.02 8.02
N CYS A 205 19.63 -11.60 6.82
CA CYS A 205 19.99 -12.52 5.75
C CYS A 205 21.19 -12.02 4.92
N SER A 206 21.80 -12.95 4.20
CA SER A 206 22.85 -12.68 3.21
C SER A 206 22.38 -12.89 1.76
N GLY A 207 21.15 -13.38 1.59
CA GLY A 207 20.56 -13.76 0.32
C GLY A 207 19.03 -13.86 0.43
N PRO A 208 18.35 -14.15 -0.68
CA PRO A 208 16.90 -14.04 -0.77
C PRO A 208 16.13 -15.26 -0.25
N THR A 209 16.81 -16.37 0.10
CA THR A 209 16.13 -17.63 0.47
C THR A 209 16.14 -17.86 1.98
N ASN A 210 15.22 -18.70 2.46
CA ASN A 210 15.18 -19.19 3.85
C ASN A 210 16.43 -19.98 4.31
N ARG A 211 17.36 -20.28 3.40
CA ARG A 211 18.69 -20.86 3.70
C ARG A 211 19.76 -19.80 3.91
N ASP A 212 19.54 -18.61 3.37
CA ASP A 212 20.50 -17.52 3.43
C ASP A 212 20.34 -16.67 4.70
N CYS A 213 19.44 -17.09 5.61
CA CYS A 213 19.23 -16.44 6.91
C CYS A 213 20.48 -16.57 7.78
N LEU A 214 20.98 -15.42 8.26
CA LEU A 214 21.99 -15.37 9.30
C LEU A 214 21.37 -15.63 10.68
N GLU A 215 20.17 -15.09 10.89
CA GLU A 215 19.34 -15.30 12.08
C GLU A 215 17.91 -15.58 11.63
N CYS A 216 17.28 -16.65 12.14
CA CYS A 216 15.86 -16.91 11.89
C CYS A 216 15.00 -15.90 12.65
N GLU A 217 13.86 -15.53 12.07
CA GLU A 217 12.88 -14.67 12.74
C GLU A 217 12.17 -15.42 13.87
N GLU A 218 11.54 -14.67 14.79
CA GLU A 218 10.69 -15.29 15.82
C GLU A 218 9.57 -16.14 15.20
N GLY A 219 9.30 -17.31 15.77
CA GLY A 219 8.40 -18.33 15.18
C GLY A 219 9.09 -19.28 14.18
N TRP A 220 10.37 -19.08 13.89
CA TRP A 220 11.14 -19.93 12.98
C TRP A 220 12.34 -20.58 13.68
N ALA A 221 12.63 -21.83 13.33
CA ALA A 221 13.76 -22.58 13.86
C ALA A 221 14.73 -23.00 12.75
N ARG A 222 16.04 -22.93 13.06
CA ARG A 222 17.08 -23.40 12.15
C ARG A 222 17.15 -24.93 12.14
N VAL A 223 16.83 -25.54 11.01
CA VAL A 223 16.91 -26.98 10.75
C VAL A 223 17.70 -27.20 9.47
N GLU A 224 18.84 -27.91 9.56
CA GLU A 224 19.70 -28.20 8.39
C GLU A 224 20.01 -26.95 7.54
N ASP A 225 20.46 -25.88 8.19
CA ASP A 225 20.77 -24.57 7.59
C ASP A 225 19.60 -23.86 6.89
N THR A 226 18.36 -24.33 7.10
CA THR A 226 17.14 -23.68 6.61
C THR A 226 16.32 -23.19 7.80
N CYS A 227 15.80 -21.96 7.75
CA CYS A 227 14.79 -21.53 8.71
C CYS A 227 13.44 -22.11 8.31
N LEU A 228 12.89 -22.96 9.18
CA LEU A 228 11.59 -23.59 9.00
C LEU A 228 10.64 -23.10 10.09
N ASP A 229 9.38 -22.97 9.72
CA ASP A 229 8.31 -22.56 10.60
C ASP A 229 8.18 -23.54 11.77
N VAL A 230 8.04 -23.00 12.98
CA VAL A 230 7.84 -23.81 14.19
C VAL A 230 6.36 -24.10 14.34
N ASP A 231 5.97 -25.36 14.29
CA ASP A 231 4.58 -25.74 14.56
C ASP A 231 4.29 -25.65 16.07
N GLU A 232 3.84 -24.49 16.56
CA GLU A 232 3.52 -24.32 17.97
C GLU A 232 2.29 -25.14 18.39
N CYS A 233 1.41 -25.49 17.45
CA CYS A 233 0.25 -26.33 17.71
C CYS A 233 0.64 -27.80 17.97
N ALA A 234 1.77 -28.24 17.44
CA ALA A 234 2.34 -29.57 17.67
C ALA A 234 3.22 -29.67 18.93
N ALA A 235 3.36 -28.59 19.70
CA ALA A 235 4.11 -28.59 20.95
C ALA A 235 3.47 -29.50 22.00
N GLU A 236 4.29 -30.01 22.95
CA GLU A 236 3.81 -30.86 24.05
C GLU A 236 2.71 -30.17 24.88
N THR A 237 2.82 -28.85 25.03
CA THR A 237 1.79 -27.99 25.59
C THR A 237 1.35 -26.98 24.54
N PRO A 238 0.22 -27.22 23.84
CA PRO A 238 -0.28 -26.30 22.83
C PRO A 238 -0.57 -24.91 23.43
N PRO A 239 -0.35 -23.83 22.67
CA PRO A 239 -0.48 -22.46 23.19
C PRO A 239 -1.94 -21.99 23.37
N CYS A 240 -2.90 -22.65 22.71
CA CYS A 240 -4.31 -22.32 22.79
C CYS A 240 -5.02 -22.98 23.99
N SER A 241 -6.12 -22.40 24.44
CA SER A 241 -6.97 -23.00 25.48
C SER A 241 -7.74 -24.23 24.96
N GLU A 242 -8.22 -25.08 25.88
CA GLU A 242 -8.96 -26.32 25.52
C GLU A 242 -10.27 -26.07 24.74
N THR A 243 -10.80 -24.84 24.75
CA THR A 243 -12.03 -24.46 24.02
C THR A 243 -11.76 -23.80 22.67
N GLN A 244 -10.50 -23.77 22.23
CA GLN A 244 -10.05 -23.17 20.98
C GLN A 244 -9.41 -24.23 20.07
N TYR A 245 -9.51 -24.00 18.77
CA TYR A 245 -8.76 -24.72 17.75
C TYR A 245 -7.47 -23.94 17.43
N CYS A 246 -6.34 -24.64 17.41
CA CYS A 246 -5.03 -24.09 17.04
C CYS A 246 -4.80 -24.31 15.55
N GLU A 247 -4.51 -23.24 14.82
CA GLU A 247 -4.05 -23.28 13.44
C GLU A 247 -2.63 -22.72 13.37
N ASN A 248 -1.71 -23.52 12.86
CA ASN A 248 -0.33 -23.11 12.64
C ASN A 248 -0.25 -22.23 11.38
N VAL A 249 0.39 -21.06 11.47
CA VAL A 249 0.56 -20.12 10.36
C VAL A 249 2.04 -19.74 10.23
N ASN A 250 2.50 -19.33 9.05
CA ASN A 250 3.93 -18.98 8.91
C ASN A 250 4.36 -17.89 9.92
N GLY A 251 5.33 -18.22 10.75
CA GLY A 251 5.91 -17.40 11.81
C GLY A 251 5.07 -17.27 13.08
N SER A 252 3.92 -17.94 13.20
CA SER A 252 3.04 -17.85 14.37
C SER A 252 1.92 -18.90 14.43
N TYR A 253 0.96 -18.70 15.32
CA TYR A 253 -0.26 -19.51 15.38
C TYR A 253 -1.49 -18.64 15.63
N THR A 254 -2.65 -19.11 15.20
CA THR A 254 -3.95 -18.51 15.51
C THR A 254 -4.79 -19.46 16.37
N CYS A 255 -5.49 -18.91 17.37
CA CYS A 255 -6.41 -19.66 18.22
C CYS A 255 -7.85 -19.23 17.93
N GLU A 256 -8.62 -20.06 17.24
CA GLU A 256 -10.01 -19.77 16.92
C GLU A 256 -10.97 -20.40 17.93
N GLY A 257 -11.98 -19.65 18.37
CA GLY A 257 -13.00 -20.15 19.29
C GLY A 257 -13.84 -21.24 18.63
N LEU A 258 -13.99 -22.38 19.30
CA LEU A 258 -14.87 -23.43 18.84
C LEU A 258 -16.32 -22.92 18.86
N ALA A 259 -16.88 -22.63 17.68
CA ALA A 259 -18.26 -22.12 17.53
C ALA A 259 -19.35 -23.06 18.11
N TRP A 260 -18.99 -24.26 18.57
CA TRP A 260 -19.86 -25.19 19.27
C TRP A 260 -19.87 -25.02 20.80
N ALA A 261 -18.93 -24.27 21.40
CA ALA A 261 -18.79 -24.12 22.85
C ALA A 261 -19.75 -23.09 23.49
N HIS A 262 -20.53 -22.35 22.70
CA HIS A 262 -21.51 -21.36 23.18
C HIS A 262 -22.98 -21.68 22.78
N ARG A 263 -23.43 -22.93 22.95
CA ARG A 263 -24.87 -23.17 23.17
C ARG A 263 -25.10 -23.68 24.59
N PRO A 264 -25.53 -22.84 25.54
CA PRO A 264 -26.09 -23.35 26.79
C PRO A 264 -27.34 -24.17 26.46
N LEU A 265 -27.33 -25.45 26.80
CA LEU A 265 -28.46 -26.36 26.66
C LEU A 265 -29.51 -26.09 27.76
N TRP A 266 -29.90 -24.84 28.00
CA TRP A 266 -30.93 -24.47 28.97
C TRP A 266 -31.73 -23.27 28.49
N ALA A 267 -32.68 -23.53 27.60
CA ALA A 267 -33.96 -22.83 27.55
C ALA A 267 -34.90 -23.64 26.65
N GLY A 268 -35.95 -24.21 27.23
CA GLY A 268 -37.04 -24.81 26.46
C GLY A 268 -37.65 -23.77 25.52
N GLY A 269 -37.66 -24.09 24.24
CA GLY A 269 -38.25 -23.26 23.19
C GLY A 269 -38.30 -24.05 21.90
N LEU A 270 -39.45 -24.65 21.62
CA LEU A 270 -39.76 -25.26 20.33
C LEU A 270 -39.75 -24.15 19.26
N LEU A 271 -38.76 -24.16 18.36
CA LEU A 271 -38.73 -23.28 17.20
C LEU A 271 -38.45 -24.11 15.94
N ASP A 272 -39.33 -23.90 14.97
CA ASP A 272 -39.50 -24.58 13.69
C ASP A 272 -38.20 -24.87 12.92
N LEU A 273 -38.02 -26.14 12.52
CA LEU A 273 -37.16 -26.49 11.40
C LEU A 273 -37.90 -26.23 10.08
N ARG A 274 -37.82 -25.00 9.56
CA ARG A 274 -37.87 -24.78 8.11
C ARG A 274 -36.91 -23.68 7.69
N SER A 275 -36.15 -24.01 6.65
CA SER A 275 -35.32 -23.12 5.82
C SER A 275 -33.88 -22.92 6.26
N THR A 276 -33.00 -23.83 5.85
CA THR A 276 -32.01 -23.59 4.78
C THR A 276 -31.15 -24.84 4.65
N GLY A 277 -31.16 -25.44 3.46
CA GLY A 277 -30.28 -26.57 3.15
C GLY A 277 -28.84 -26.08 3.08
N HIS A 278 -28.03 -26.43 4.08
CA HIS A 278 -26.58 -26.47 3.95
C HIS A 278 -26.13 -27.87 4.40
N LEU A 279 -25.68 -28.63 3.41
CA LEU A 279 -25.03 -29.92 3.56
C LEU A 279 -23.65 -29.67 4.20
N TRP A 280 -23.56 -29.76 5.52
CA TRP A 280 -22.27 -29.76 6.21
C TRP A 280 -21.64 -31.14 6.10
N LEU A 281 -20.67 -31.26 5.18
CA LEU A 281 -19.76 -32.40 5.10
C LEU A 281 -19.00 -32.53 6.42
N CYS A 282 -19.01 -33.74 6.99
CA CYS A 282 -18.18 -34.07 8.16
C CYS A 282 -16.70 -33.98 7.78
N HIS A 283 -15.95 -33.05 8.39
CA HIS A 283 -14.50 -33.16 8.51
C HIS A 283 -14.15 -33.39 9.99
N ARG A 284 -13.98 -34.66 10.37
CA ARG A 284 -13.19 -35.07 11.54
C ARG A 284 -11.93 -35.79 11.04
N PRO A 285 -10.73 -35.48 11.53
CA PRO A 285 -9.62 -36.42 11.48
C PRO A 285 -9.85 -37.52 12.54
N CYS A 286 -9.58 -38.78 12.16
CA CYS A 286 -9.50 -39.89 13.12
C CYS A 286 -8.25 -39.71 13.97
N SER A 287 -8.40 -39.59 15.30
CA SER A 287 -7.27 -39.68 16.22
C SER A 287 -6.91 -41.15 16.42
N SER A 288 -5.71 -41.52 16.00
CA SER A 288 -5.07 -42.80 16.24
C SER A 288 -4.43 -42.81 17.62
N SER A 289 -5.10 -43.41 18.61
CA SER A 289 -4.45 -43.84 19.86
C SER A 289 -4.33 -45.36 19.87
N LEU A 290 -3.09 -45.86 19.74
CA LEU A 290 -2.72 -47.25 19.98
C LEU A 290 -3.08 -47.67 21.42
N GLY A 291 -3.66 -48.86 21.60
CA GLY A 291 -3.87 -49.45 22.92
C GLY A 291 -4.58 -50.81 22.93
N SER A 292 -3.79 -51.88 22.83
CA SER A 292 -3.99 -53.24 23.39
C SER A 292 -5.26 -54.07 23.06
N MET A 293 -5.11 -55.14 22.26
CA MET A 293 -5.28 -56.57 22.66
C MET A 293 -5.25 -57.53 21.43
N LEU A 294 -4.33 -58.51 21.44
CA LEU A 294 -4.20 -59.69 20.56
C LEU A 294 -5.22 -60.81 20.94
N PRO A 295 -5.31 -61.99 20.26
CA PRO A 295 -5.17 -62.39 18.84
C PRO A 295 -6.42 -63.19 18.33
N THR A 296 -6.63 -63.52 17.04
CA THR A 296 -6.28 -64.82 16.43
C THR A 296 -6.66 -64.93 14.93
N ARG A 297 -5.65 -65.26 14.11
CA ARG A 297 -5.51 -66.12 12.90
C ARG A 297 -6.75 -66.60 12.08
N ALA A 298 -6.73 -66.33 10.75
CA ALA A 298 -6.79 -67.26 9.58
C ALA A 298 -7.36 -66.54 8.32
N SER A 299 -6.56 -66.15 7.32
CA SER A 299 -6.21 -66.88 6.08
C SER A 299 -7.38 -67.20 5.11
N HIS A 300 -7.51 -66.47 3.98
CA HIS A 300 -7.40 -66.98 2.59
C HIS A 300 -7.83 -65.97 1.49
N GLU A 301 -6.90 -65.75 0.57
CA GLU A 301 -6.94 -65.58 -0.91
C GLU A 301 -8.21 -65.19 -1.70
N GLY A 302 -8.01 -64.33 -2.74
CA GLY A 302 -8.56 -64.59 -4.10
C GLY A 302 -9.24 -63.43 -4.86
N LEU A 303 -8.52 -62.85 -5.85
CA LEU A 303 -8.90 -62.49 -7.25
C LEU A 303 -10.31 -61.86 -7.49
N GLY A 304 -10.53 -60.70 -8.15
CA GLY A 304 -9.94 -60.12 -9.36
C GLY A 304 -10.91 -60.27 -10.56
N ALA A 305 -11.60 -59.21 -11.00
CA ALA A 305 -12.05 -58.96 -12.39
C ALA A 305 -12.96 -57.71 -12.58
N ARG A 306 -12.69 -56.95 -13.65
CA ARG A 306 -13.50 -55.95 -14.40
C ARG A 306 -13.59 -56.47 -15.87
N PRO A 307 -14.29 -55.84 -16.86
CA PRO A 307 -15.37 -54.82 -16.88
C PRO A 307 -16.55 -55.13 -17.87
N SER A 308 -17.60 -54.27 -17.86
CA SER A 308 -18.61 -53.74 -18.87
C SER A 308 -18.94 -54.49 -20.21
N PRO A 309 -19.96 -54.12 -21.07
CA PRO A 309 -20.82 -52.90 -21.18
C PRO A 309 -22.32 -53.06 -21.68
N HIS A 310 -23.02 -51.91 -21.83
CA HIS A 310 -24.10 -51.54 -22.80
C HIS A 310 -25.64 -51.66 -22.52
N SER A 311 -26.30 -50.48 -22.54
CA SER A 311 -27.53 -50.06 -23.28
C SER A 311 -28.93 -49.94 -22.62
N LEU A 312 -29.48 -48.69 -22.64
CA LEU A 312 -30.83 -48.14 -22.99
C LEU A 312 -32.11 -48.88 -22.45
N GLU A 313 -33.21 -48.29 -21.94
CA GLU A 313 -33.87 -46.96 -21.98
C GLU A 313 -34.99 -46.90 -20.86
N PRO A 314 -35.94 -45.93 -20.78
CA PRO A 314 -36.40 -45.32 -19.51
C PRO A 314 -37.79 -45.77 -19.02
N SER A 315 -38.09 -45.56 -17.73
CA SER A 315 -39.40 -45.14 -17.18
C SER A 315 -39.44 -45.31 -15.66
N GLY A 316 -40.05 -44.34 -14.95
CA GLY A 316 -40.60 -44.58 -13.62
C GLY A 316 -39.96 -43.79 -12.48
N VAL A 317 -40.65 -42.73 -12.08
CA VAL A 317 -40.42 -41.96 -10.86
C VAL A 317 -40.65 -42.86 -9.63
N PHE A 318 -39.64 -43.02 -8.79
CA PHE A 318 -39.78 -43.41 -7.38
C PHE A 318 -38.75 -42.65 -6.55
N LEU A 319 -39.22 -41.63 -5.81
CA LEU A 319 -38.45 -40.95 -4.77
C LEU A 319 -38.53 -41.81 -3.49
N THR A 320 -37.56 -42.70 -3.32
CA THR A 320 -37.29 -43.37 -2.05
C THR A 320 -36.00 -42.78 -1.45
N LEU A 321 -36.16 -41.98 -0.39
CA LEU A 321 -35.06 -41.48 0.43
C LEU A 321 -34.47 -42.62 1.27
N THR A 322 -33.47 -43.31 0.73
CA THR A 322 -32.57 -44.18 1.52
C THR A 322 -31.57 -43.30 2.29
N TYR A 323 -31.68 -43.33 3.62
CA TYR A 323 -30.64 -42.89 4.54
C TYR A 323 -29.35 -43.68 4.27
N LEU A 324 -28.31 -43.05 3.69
CA LEU A 324 -26.95 -43.58 3.76
C LEU A 324 -26.36 -43.23 5.13
N GLY A 325 -26.34 -44.21 6.04
CA GLY A 325 -25.47 -44.15 7.21
C GLY A 325 -24.00 -44.25 6.77
N CYS A 326 -23.17 -43.28 7.17
CA CYS A 326 -21.73 -43.36 6.97
C CYS A 326 -21.14 -44.46 7.85
N ARG A 327 -20.77 -45.59 7.25
CA ARG A 327 -19.94 -46.63 7.87
C ARG A 327 -18.47 -46.20 7.79
N CYS A 328 -17.78 -46.12 8.93
CA CYS A 328 -16.31 -46.12 8.95
C CYS A 328 -15.80 -47.46 8.44
N ARG A 329 -15.07 -47.45 7.32
CA ARG A 329 -14.42 -48.63 6.78
C ARG A 329 -13.00 -48.70 7.33
N SER A 330 -12.79 -49.50 8.37
CA SER A 330 -11.48 -49.97 8.78
C SER A 330 -10.92 -50.81 7.63
N SER A 331 -9.84 -50.37 6.98
CA SER A 331 -9.07 -51.24 6.08
C SER A 331 -7.86 -51.74 6.86
N PHE A 332 -7.83 -53.05 7.09
CA PHE A 332 -6.63 -53.81 7.37
C PHE A 332 -5.74 -53.85 6.13
#